data_AF-A0A1Q6RMM3-F1
#
_entry.id   AF-A0A1Q6RMM3-F1
#
_cell.length_a   1.000
_cell.length_b   1.000
_cell.length_c   1.000
_cell.angle_alpha   90.00
_cell.angle_beta   90.00
_cell.angle_gamma   90.00
#
_symmetry.space_group_name_H-M   'P 1'
#
loop_
_entity.id
_entity.type
_entity.pdbx_description
1 polymer ?
#
loop_
_entity_poly.entity_id
_entity_poly.type
_entity_poly.pdbx_seq_one_letter_code
_entity_poly.pdbx_strand_id
1 'polypeptide(L)'
;MKTRSKGSYVAEILKALIFAVIISLVLVVLAAFLVKWFNIADDYIKIINQVIKGLSIFIAAVICLKLPYNGWLRGFILGVLFVLIAFVVFSLLGDGFDFDIKLLNDVALGGVTGLISGILSVNVFRKGE
;
A
#
# COMPACT_ATOMS: atom_id res chain seq x y z
N MET A 1 23.57 13.22 -19.32
CA MET A 1 22.11 13.10 -19.19
C MET A 1 21.74 11.61 -19.32
N LYS A 2 21.64 10.86 -18.21
CA LYS A 2 21.30 9.42 -18.25
C LYS A 2 19.86 9.30 -18.73
N THR A 3 19.66 8.80 -19.94
CA THR A 3 18.36 8.36 -20.46
C THR A 3 17.81 7.26 -19.56
N ARG A 4 17.13 7.64 -18.47
CA ARG A 4 16.46 6.72 -17.55
C ARG A 4 15.27 6.15 -18.32
N SER A 5 15.47 4.96 -18.88
CA SER A 5 14.46 4.18 -19.58
C SER A 5 13.18 4.04 -18.74
N LYS A 6 12.01 4.01 -19.40
CA LYS A 6 10.70 3.69 -18.78
C LYS A 6 10.77 2.47 -17.85
N GLY A 7 11.66 1.51 -18.14
CA GLY A 7 11.89 0.34 -17.29
C GLY A 7 12.29 0.65 -15.85
N SER A 8 12.98 1.75 -15.55
CA SER A 8 13.32 2.13 -14.16
C SER A 8 12.11 2.54 -13.33
N TYR A 9 11.11 3.19 -13.95
CA TYR A 9 9.91 3.63 -13.24
C TYR A 9 9.05 2.44 -12.81
N VAL A 10 8.85 1.49 -13.72
CA VAL A 10 8.08 0.26 -13.48
C VAL A 10 8.79 -0.62 -12.45
N ALA A 11 10.11 -0.77 -12.55
CA ALA A 11 10.89 -1.54 -11.59
C ALA A 11 10.78 -1.00 -10.16
N GLU A 12 10.77 0.32 -9.98
CA GLU A 12 10.59 0.91 -8.64
C GLU A 12 9.18 0.73 -8.09
N ILE A 13 8.13 0.85 -8.94
CA ILE A 13 6.75 0.59 -8.50
C ILE A 13 6.62 -0.87 -8.07
N LEU A 14 7.13 -1.82 -8.86
CA LEU A 14 7.14 -3.24 -8.53
C LEU A 14 7.88 -3.50 -7.22
N LYS A 15 9.07 -2.90 -7.06
CA LYS A 15 9.86 -3.05 -5.83
C LYS A 15 9.12 -2.47 -4.61
N ALA A 16 8.49 -1.31 -4.77
CA ALA A 16 7.65 -0.70 -3.73
C ALA A 16 6.45 -1.58 -3.39
N LEU A 17 5.79 -2.16 -4.40
CA LEU A 17 4.63 -3.03 -4.23
C LEU A 17 4.98 -4.28 -3.43
N ILE A 18 6.07 -4.96 -3.80
CA ILE A 18 6.57 -6.12 -3.06
C ILE A 18 6.88 -5.74 -1.62
N PHE A 19 7.54 -4.60 -1.40
CA PHE A 19 7.86 -4.12 -0.06
C PHE A 19 6.62 -3.80 0.77
N ALA A 20 5.62 -3.14 0.17
CA ALA A 20 4.35 -2.82 0.81
C ALA A 20 3.61 -4.10 1.24
N VAL A 21 3.53 -5.09 0.36
CA VAL A 21 2.89 -6.38 0.65
C VAL A 21 3.60 -7.10 1.80
N ILE A 22 4.93 -7.16 1.78
CA ILE A 22 5.71 -7.80 2.86
C ILE A 22 5.46 -7.10 4.20
N ILE A 23 5.56 -5.77 4.24
CA ILE A 23 5.30 -4.98 5.45
C ILE A 23 3.88 -5.24 5.96
N SER A 24 2.89 -5.21 5.07
CA SER A 24 1.50 -5.45 5.42
C SER A 24 1.29 -6.84 5.99
N LEU A 25 1.87 -7.89 5.40
CA LEU A 25 1.74 -9.25 5.90
C LEU A 25 2.33 -9.39 7.31
N VAL A 26 3.52 -8.83 7.55
CA VAL A 26 4.15 -8.83 8.87
C VAL A 26 3.27 -8.11 9.90
N LEU A 27 2.78 -6.92 9.57
CA LEU A 27 1.90 -6.14 10.45
C LEU A 27 0.58 -6.84 10.73
N VAL A 28 -0.04 -7.47 9.71
CA VAL A 28 -1.30 -8.21 9.87
C VAL A 28 -1.11 -9.40 10.81
N VAL A 29 -0.01 -10.14 10.68
CA VAL A 29 0.29 -11.27 11.59
C VAL A 29 0.50 -10.79 13.03
N LEU A 30 1.25 -9.70 13.21
CA LEU A 30 1.43 -9.09 14.54
C LEU A 30 0.11 -8.60 15.12
N ALA A 31 -0.72 -7.94 14.31
CA ALA A 31 -2.04 -7.49 14.74
C ALA A 31 -2.96 -8.65 15.12
N ALA A 32 -2.95 -9.75 14.36
CA ALA A 32 -3.73 -10.95 14.67
C ALA A 32 -3.33 -11.54 16.04
N PHE A 33 -2.04 -11.55 16.35
CA PHE A 33 -1.55 -12.01 17.65
C PHE A 33 -2.02 -11.09 18.80
N LEU A 34 -1.93 -9.77 18.61
CA LEU A 34 -2.39 -8.78 19.58
C LEU A 34 -3.91 -8.85 19.82
N VAL A 35 -4.71 -8.95 18.77
CA VAL A 35 -6.16 -9.10 18.85
C VAL A 35 -6.54 -10.31 19.68
N LYS A 36 -5.85 -11.44 19.47
CA LYS A 36 -6.10 -12.69 20.21
C LYS A 36 -5.73 -12.59 21.69
N TRP A 37 -4.66 -11.86 22.03
CA TRP A 37 -4.24 -11.64 23.42
C TRP A 37 -5.11 -10.65 24.18
N PHE A 38 -5.53 -9.56 23.53
CA PHE A 38 -6.30 -8.49 24.16
C PHE A 38 -7.82 -8.67 24.04
N ASN A 39 -8.29 -9.73 23.35
CA ASN A 39 -9.70 -9.98 23.08
C ASN A 39 -10.42 -8.74 22.52
N ILE A 40 -9.77 -8.13 21.51
CA ILE A 40 -10.24 -6.91 20.85
C ILE A 40 -11.53 -7.22 20.08
N ALA A 41 -12.56 -6.39 20.25
CA ALA A 41 -13.82 -6.55 19.53
C ALA A 41 -13.64 -6.41 18.00
N ASP A 42 -14.43 -7.16 17.22
CA ASP A 42 -14.32 -7.26 15.76
C ASP A 42 -14.38 -5.92 15.01
N ASP A 43 -15.05 -4.91 15.57
CA ASP A 43 -15.16 -3.59 14.94
C ASP A 43 -13.79 -2.89 14.85
N TYR A 44 -12.95 -3.03 15.88
CA TYR A 44 -11.61 -2.48 15.90
C TYR A 44 -10.65 -3.22 14.96
N ILE A 45 -10.89 -4.51 14.68
CA ILE A 45 -10.05 -5.30 13.76
C ILE A 45 -10.06 -4.68 12.36
N LYS A 46 -11.22 -4.24 11.90
CA LYS A 46 -11.37 -3.59 10.58
C LYS A 46 -10.58 -2.29 10.50
N ILE A 47 -10.67 -1.46 11.55
CA ILE A 47 -9.95 -0.19 11.64
C ILE A 47 -8.44 -0.43 11.65
N ILE A 48 -7.96 -1.38 12.46
CA ILE A 48 -6.53 -1.75 12.53
C ILE A 48 -6.02 -2.20 11.15
N ASN A 49 -6.77 -3.04 10.45
CA ASN A 49 -6.38 -3.50 9.10
C ASN A 49 -6.31 -2.34 8.10
N GLN A 50 -7.24 -1.38 8.17
CA GLN A 50 -7.21 -0.18 7.32
C GLN A 50 -5.95 0.66 7.56
N VAL A 51 -5.58 0.86 8.83
CA VAL A 51 -4.38 1.60 9.22
C VAL A 51 -3.11 0.89 8.76
N ILE A 52 -3.06 -0.45 8.91
CA ILE A 52 -1.93 -1.27 8.42
C ILE A 52 -1.74 -1.12 6.92
N LYS A 53 -2.82 -1.23 6.12
CA LYS A 53 -2.77 -1.03 4.67
C LYS A 53 -2.20 0.34 4.32
N GLY A 54 -2.70 1.40 4.95
CA GLY A 54 -2.26 2.77 4.69
C GLY A 54 -0.79 3.00 5.04
N LEU A 55 -0.35 2.55 6.23
CA LEU A 55 1.04 2.65 6.67
C LEU A 55 1.98 1.85 5.76
N SER A 56 1.56 0.67 5.33
CA SER A 56 2.36 -0.18 4.45
C SER A 56 2.61 0.48 3.09
N ILE A 57 1.55 1.02 2.46
CA ILE A 57 1.68 1.79 1.21
C ILE A 57 2.58 3.01 1.43
N PHE A 58 2.39 3.75 2.52
CA PHE A 58 3.14 4.96 2.80
C PHE A 58 4.64 4.69 2.98
N ILE A 59 4.99 3.75 3.85
CA ILE A 59 6.39 3.39 4.14
C ILE A 59 7.07 2.87 2.87
N ALA A 60 6.39 2.00 2.12
CA ALA A 60 6.93 1.47 0.88
C ALA A 60 7.12 2.56 -0.19
N ALA A 61 6.17 3.50 -0.30
CA ALA A 61 6.28 4.63 -1.21
C ALA A 61 7.47 5.53 -0.86
N VAL A 62 7.68 5.82 0.42
CA VAL A 62 8.81 6.65 0.91
C VAL A 62 10.17 5.97 0.64
N ILE A 63 10.28 4.66 0.89
CA ILE A 63 11.55 3.94 0.77
C ILE A 63 11.90 3.63 -0.70
N CYS A 64 10.91 3.26 -1.51
CA CYS A 64 11.15 2.70 -2.84
C CYS A 64 10.96 3.69 -4.00
N LEU A 65 10.15 4.76 -3.85
CA LEU A 65 9.96 5.74 -4.92
C LEU A 65 11.10 6.77 -4.90
N LYS A 66 12.19 6.43 -5.61
CA LYS A 66 13.43 7.20 -5.69
C LYS A 66 13.61 7.98 -7.00
N LEU A 67 12.56 8.17 -7.79
CA LEU A 67 12.61 9.04 -8.98
C LEU A 67 11.86 10.35 -8.70
N PRO A 68 12.44 11.50 -9.05
CA PRO A 68 11.88 12.82 -8.74
C PRO A 68 10.63 13.16 -9.58
N TYR A 69 10.41 12.47 -10.70
CA TYR A 69 9.28 12.74 -11.60
C TYR A 69 8.10 11.80 -11.35
N ASN A 70 6.88 12.34 -11.50
CA ASN A 70 5.60 11.63 -11.48
C ASN A 70 5.29 10.85 -10.19
N GLY A 71 5.78 11.30 -9.02
CA GLY A 71 5.51 10.64 -7.74
C GLY A 71 4.02 10.41 -7.44
N TRP A 72 3.16 11.36 -7.84
CA TRP A 72 1.70 11.23 -7.67
C TRP A 72 1.10 10.01 -8.38
N LEU A 73 1.55 9.74 -9.61
CA LEU A 73 0.99 8.71 -10.49
C LEU A 73 1.53 7.36 -10.07
N ARG A 74 2.81 7.32 -9.73
CA ARG A 74 3.48 6.11 -9.25
C ARG A 74 2.94 5.69 -7.90
N GLY A 75 2.70 6.65 -7.00
CA GLY A 75 2.04 6.43 -5.72
C GLY A 75 0.61 5.95 -5.89
N PHE A 76 -0.18 6.58 -6.77
CA PHE A 76 -1.54 6.15 -7.08
C PHE A 76 -1.57 4.71 -7.62
N ILE A 77 -0.73 4.40 -8.61
CA ILE A 77 -0.61 3.04 -9.18
C ILE A 77 -0.19 2.04 -8.11
N LEU A 78 0.79 2.39 -7.25
CA LEU A 78 1.23 1.54 -6.14
C LEU A 78 0.08 1.23 -5.18
N GLY A 79 -0.67 2.25 -4.77
CA GLY A 79 -1.80 2.11 -3.85
C GLY A 79 -2.92 1.24 -4.44
N VAL A 80 -3.30 1.47 -5.69
CA VAL A 80 -4.30 0.65 -6.39
C VAL A 80 -3.84 -0.79 -6.54
N LEU A 81 -2.60 -1.02 -7.01
CA LEU A 81 -2.05 -2.37 -7.17
C LEU A 81 -1.98 -3.10 -5.83
N PHE A 82 -1.58 -2.41 -4.76
CA PHE A 82 -1.53 -3.00 -3.42
C PHE A 82 -2.93 -3.44 -2.97
N VAL A 83 -3.95 -2.59 -3.14
CA VAL A 83 -5.32 -2.95 -2.77
C VAL A 83 -5.83 -4.14 -3.59
N LEU A 84 -5.53 -4.19 -4.89
CA LEU A 84 -5.91 -5.32 -5.74
C LEU A 84 -5.25 -6.62 -5.26
N ILE A 85 -3.96 -6.60 -4.93
CA ILE A 85 -3.28 -7.77 -4.37
C ILE A 85 -3.87 -8.14 -3.01
N ALA A 86 -4.06 -7.16 -2.13
CA ALA A 86 -4.63 -7.39 -0.81
C ALA A 86 -6.03 -8.00 -0.91
N PHE A 87 -6.87 -7.50 -1.82
CA PHE A 87 -8.19 -8.06 -2.09
C PHE A 87 -8.09 -9.51 -2.55
N VAL A 88 -7.22 -9.82 -3.53
CA VAL A 88 -7.03 -11.20 -3.98
C VAL A 88 -6.58 -12.11 -2.83
N VAL A 89 -5.62 -11.66 -2.00
CA VAL A 89 -5.15 -12.42 -0.83
C VAL A 89 -6.28 -12.64 0.18
N PHE A 90 -7.03 -11.59 0.54
CA PHE A 90 -8.14 -11.71 1.49
C PHE A 90 -9.30 -12.55 0.95
N SER A 91 -9.62 -12.45 -0.35
CA SER A 91 -10.64 -13.30 -0.99
C SER A 91 -10.22 -14.76 -1.05
N LEU A 92 -8.94 -15.05 -1.26
CA LEU A 92 -8.41 -16.42 -1.21
C LEU A 92 -8.39 -17.00 0.21
N LEU A 93 -8.25 -16.15 1.23
CA LEU A 93 -8.31 -16.55 2.64
C LEU A 93 -9.75 -16.65 3.16
N GLY A 94 -10.69 -15.94 2.56
CA GLY A 94 -12.12 -16.01 2.84
C GLY A 94 -12.86 -17.01 1.93
N ASP A 95 -14.18 -16.93 1.95
CA ASP A 95 -15.08 -17.86 1.25
C ASP A 95 -15.62 -17.32 -0.11
N GLY A 96 -14.83 -16.50 -0.83
CA GLY A 96 -15.20 -16.07 -2.19
C GLY A 96 -14.75 -14.66 -2.63
N PHE A 97 -15.01 -14.36 -3.90
CA PHE A 97 -14.80 -13.04 -4.52
C PHE A 97 -16.10 -12.22 -4.50
N ASP A 98 -16.37 -11.56 -3.39
CA ASP A 98 -17.47 -10.59 -3.31
C ASP A 98 -17.00 -9.22 -3.83
N PHE A 99 -17.40 -8.90 -5.07
CA PHE A 99 -17.25 -7.57 -5.64
C PHE A 99 -18.30 -6.62 -5.05
N ASP A 100 -18.03 -6.18 -3.82
CA ASP A 100 -18.91 -5.29 -3.07
C ASP A 100 -18.47 -3.81 -3.14
N ILE A 101 -19.35 -2.89 -2.75
CA ILE A 101 -19.04 -1.45 -2.58
C ILE A 101 -17.82 -1.25 -1.67
N LYS A 102 -17.56 -2.16 -0.73
CA LYS A 102 -16.34 -2.17 0.09
C LYS A 102 -15.06 -2.21 -0.74
N LEU A 103 -14.99 -3.01 -1.81
CA LEU A 103 -13.81 -3.07 -2.66
C LEU A 103 -13.58 -1.73 -3.35
N LEU A 104 -14.65 -1.13 -3.89
CA LEU A 104 -14.56 0.17 -4.55
C LEU A 104 -14.06 1.26 -3.59
N ASN A 105 -14.55 1.23 -2.34
CA ASN A 105 -14.08 2.13 -1.29
C ASN A 105 -12.61 1.86 -0.94
N ASP A 106 -12.20 0.61 -0.78
CA ASP A 106 -10.80 0.26 -0.51
C ASP A 106 -9.87 0.69 -1.64
N VAL A 107 -10.28 0.55 -2.91
CA VAL A 107 -9.50 1.02 -4.06
C VAL A 107 -9.41 2.54 -4.08
N ALA A 108 -10.50 3.24 -3.79
CA ALA A 108 -10.50 4.70 -3.70
C ALA A 108 -9.59 5.19 -2.56
N LEU A 109 -9.72 4.61 -1.36
CA LEU A 109 -8.89 4.95 -0.21
C LEU A 109 -7.43 4.60 -0.45
N GLY A 110 -7.11 3.39 -0.89
CA GLY A 110 -5.74 2.99 -1.19
C GLY A 110 -5.13 3.78 -2.34
N GLY A 111 -5.92 4.14 -3.35
CA GLY A 111 -5.50 5.03 -4.43
C GLY A 111 -5.17 6.45 -3.92
N VAL A 112 -6.04 7.05 -3.11
CA VAL A 112 -5.81 8.37 -2.51
C VAL A 112 -4.62 8.35 -1.56
N THR A 113 -4.53 7.36 -0.66
CA THR A 113 -3.37 7.18 0.23
C THR A 113 -2.09 6.96 -0.56
N GLY A 114 -2.14 6.16 -1.62
CA GLY A 114 -1.05 5.95 -2.56
C GLY A 114 -0.60 7.24 -3.24
N LEU A 115 -1.55 8.02 -3.75
CA LEU A 115 -1.28 9.30 -4.41
C LEU A 115 -0.59 10.28 -3.44
N ILE A 116 -1.16 10.48 -2.25
CA ILE A 116 -0.63 11.40 -1.24
C ILE A 116 0.77 10.94 -0.80
N SER A 117 0.93 9.65 -0.50
CA SER A 117 2.23 9.08 -0.09
C SER A 117 3.29 9.20 -1.17
N GLY A 118 2.92 9.01 -2.45
CA GLY A 118 3.82 9.18 -3.58
C GLY A 118 4.25 10.62 -3.80
N ILE A 119 3.34 11.59 -3.63
CA ILE A 119 3.68 13.03 -3.67
C ILE A 119 4.65 13.37 -2.54
N LEU A 120 4.33 12.96 -1.30
CA LEU A 120 5.16 13.24 -0.14
C LEU A 120 6.55 12.62 -0.27
N SER A 121 6.62 11.36 -0.72
CA SER A 121 7.88 10.65 -0.95
C SER A 121 8.81 11.41 -1.90
N VAL A 122 8.30 11.90 -3.03
CA VAL A 122 9.16 12.58 -4.02
C VAL A 122 9.43 14.05 -3.71
N ASN A 123 8.47 14.77 -3.11
CA ASN A 123 8.56 16.23 -2.93
C ASN A 123 9.04 16.66 -1.54
N VAL A 124 8.80 15.87 -0.49
CA VAL A 124 9.15 16.26 0.89
C VAL A 124 10.45 15.59 1.30
N PHE A 125 10.56 14.27 1.13
CA PHE A 125 11.71 13.51 1.60
C PHE A 125 12.96 13.62 0.71
N ARG A 126 12.80 14.07 -0.54
CA ARG A 126 13.88 14.05 -1.55
C ARG A 126 14.17 15.41 -2.19
N LYS A 127 13.50 16.48 -1.79
CA LYS A 127 13.78 17.85 -2.26
C LYS A 127 15.06 18.45 -1.65
N GLY A 128 15.75 17.71 -0.78
CA GLY A 128 17.01 18.10 -0.14
C GLY A 128 18.24 17.28 -0.53
N GLU A 129 18.13 16.32 -1.47
CA GLU A 129 19.27 15.63 -2.11
C GLU A 129 19.52 16.18 -3.51
#